data_AF-A0A6I2ZQB7-F1
#
_entry.id   AF-A0A6I2ZQB7-F1
#
_cell.length_a   1.000
_cell.length_b   1.000
_cell.length_c   1.000
_cell.angle_alpha   90.00
_cell.angle_beta   90.00
_cell.angle_gamma   90.00
#
_symmetry.space_group_name_H-M   'P 1'
#
loop_
_entity.id
_entity.type
_entity.pdbx_description
1 polymer ?
#
loop_
_entity_poly.entity_id
_entity_poly.type
_entity_poly.pdbx_seq_one_letter_code
_entity_poly.pdbx_strand_id
1 'polypeptide(L)'
;MARADESEPKKRRSTSTSEFGVGKREGHDSTDFYARFAAPQVSDEDQVSDDESLRAIDQIFVGSAAKMSQVADGSVALVVTSPPYFAGKAYETELQADHVPATYLEYLQMLREVFAECVRTLEPGGRIAVNVANLGRRPYRSLSGDITAILQDDLRLLLRGEVVWVKQR
;
A
#
# COMPACT_ATOMS: atom_id res chain seq x y z
N MET A 1 -15.68 -1.56 57.72
CA MET A 1 -14.49 -1.75 56.86
C MET A 1 -14.88 -1.22 55.48
N ALA A 2 -14.48 0.02 55.18
CA ALA A 2 -14.94 0.77 54.02
C ALA A 2 -14.17 0.38 52.75
N ARG A 3 -14.89 0.29 51.62
CA ARG A 3 -14.34 0.04 50.28
C ARG A 3 -13.57 1.28 49.81
N ALA A 4 -12.36 1.07 49.30
CA ALA A 4 -11.56 2.11 48.65
C ALA A 4 -12.12 2.37 47.24
N ASP A 5 -12.27 3.65 46.94
CA ASP A 5 -12.68 4.21 45.66
C ASP A 5 -11.46 4.23 44.72
N GLU A 6 -11.44 3.37 43.70
CA GLU A 6 -10.44 3.41 42.63
C GLU A 6 -10.85 4.48 41.62
N SER A 7 -10.37 5.70 41.81
CA SER A 7 -10.56 6.78 40.86
C SER A 7 -9.78 6.51 39.57
N GLU A 8 -10.47 6.39 38.43
CA GLU A 8 -9.87 6.30 37.09
C GLU A 8 -8.85 7.42 36.80
N PRO A 9 -7.79 7.15 36.01
CA PRO A 9 -6.81 8.16 35.66
C PRO A 9 -7.43 9.23 34.75
N LYS A 10 -7.43 10.49 35.22
CA LYS A 10 -7.86 11.66 34.43
C LYS A 10 -7.05 11.76 33.12
N LYS A 11 -7.71 11.52 31.98
CA LYS A 11 -7.18 11.81 30.64
C LYS A 11 -6.76 13.28 30.55
N ARG A 12 -5.48 13.54 30.25
CA ARG A 12 -4.97 14.89 29.97
C ARG A 12 -5.68 15.43 28.73
N ARG A 13 -6.26 16.62 28.80
CA ARG A 13 -6.87 17.31 27.65
C ARG A 13 -5.79 17.54 26.59
N SER A 14 -5.94 16.91 25.43
CA SER A 14 -5.19 17.24 24.21
C SER A 14 -5.60 18.64 23.73
N THR A 15 -4.66 19.37 23.14
CA THR A 15 -4.93 20.65 22.48
C THR A 15 -5.49 20.41 21.07
N SER A 16 -6.27 21.36 20.52
CA SER A 16 -6.88 21.27 19.17
C SER A 16 -6.20 22.22 18.18
N THR A 17 -6.35 21.97 16.87
CA THR A 17 -5.46 22.55 15.83
C THR A 17 -5.67 24.06 15.74
N SER A 18 -4.62 24.85 15.94
CA SER A 18 -4.69 26.30 15.75
C SER A 18 -4.76 26.63 14.25
N GLU A 19 -5.47 27.70 13.91
CA GLU A 19 -5.56 28.20 12.54
C GLU A 19 -4.21 28.72 12.00
N PHE A 20 -3.27 29.10 12.89
CA PHE A 20 -1.95 29.60 12.52
C PHE A 20 -0.90 29.39 13.62
N GLY A 21 0.31 28.93 13.24
CA GLY A 21 1.48 28.81 14.11
C GLY A 21 1.39 27.74 15.23
N VAL A 22 2.55 27.22 15.67
CA VAL A 22 2.62 26.21 16.74
C VAL A 22 2.85 26.86 18.11
N GLY A 23 1.87 26.72 19.02
CA GLY A 23 2.08 26.78 20.45
C GLY A 23 2.83 25.54 20.96
N LYS A 24 3.24 25.55 22.24
CA LYS A 24 4.12 24.56 22.90
C LYS A 24 3.88 23.10 22.47
N ARG A 25 4.97 22.31 22.42
CA ARG A 25 5.00 20.86 22.08
C ARG A 25 4.18 20.04 23.08
N GLU A 26 2.87 19.99 22.89
CA GLU A 26 1.92 19.19 23.66
C GLU A 26 1.24 18.17 22.73
N GLY A 27 0.75 17.07 23.32
CA GLY A 27 -0.03 16.08 22.58
C GLY A 27 -1.30 16.72 22.03
N HIS A 28 -1.51 16.55 20.73
CA HIS A 28 -2.45 17.34 19.96
C HIS A 28 -3.47 16.44 19.28
N ASP A 29 -4.76 16.75 19.41
CA ASP A 29 -5.84 16.01 18.76
C ASP A 29 -5.91 16.41 17.29
N SER A 30 -5.49 15.49 16.42
CA SER A 30 -5.45 15.68 14.97
C SER A 30 -6.69 15.12 14.26
N THR A 31 -7.77 14.78 14.97
CA THR A 31 -8.98 14.18 14.37
C THR A 31 -9.54 15.03 13.21
N ASP A 32 -9.72 16.33 13.41
CA ASP A 32 -10.24 17.25 12.37
C ASP A 32 -9.28 17.37 11.17
N PHE A 33 -7.97 17.24 11.39
CA PHE A 33 -6.99 17.25 10.30
C PHE A 33 -7.20 16.04 9.37
N TYR A 34 -7.34 14.85 9.95
CA TYR A 34 -7.48 13.59 9.21
C TYR A 34 -8.87 13.42 8.57
N ALA A 35 -9.92 13.99 9.16
CA ALA A 35 -11.27 13.97 8.61
C ALA A 35 -11.40 14.64 7.22
N ARG A 36 -10.38 15.39 6.79
CA ARG A 36 -10.33 16.04 5.46
C ARG A 36 -9.86 15.12 4.33
N PHE A 37 -9.35 13.94 4.66
CA PHE A 37 -8.87 12.97 3.69
C PHE A 37 -9.83 11.78 3.64
N ALA A 38 -9.87 11.09 2.51
CA ALA A 38 -10.56 9.81 2.45
C ALA A 38 -9.83 8.81 3.37
N ALA A 39 -10.53 8.32 4.38
CA ALA A 39 -9.95 7.41 5.35
C ALA A 39 -9.52 6.11 4.65
N PRO A 40 -8.36 5.53 5.03
CA PRO A 40 -8.02 4.16 4.69
C PRO A 40 -9.16 3.22 5.12
N GLN A 41 -9.37 2.14 4.37
CA GLN A 41 -10.26 1.09 4.83
C GLN A 41 -9.53 0.28 5.90
N VAL A 42 -9.96 0.45 7.15
CA VAL A 42 -9.48 -0.33 8.29
C VAL A 42 -10.57 -1.33 8.63
N SER A 43 -10.19 -2.60 8.67
CA SER A 43 -11.07 -3.73 9.03
C SER A 43 -10.65 -4.26 10.40
N ASP A 44 -11.64 -4.70 11.20
CA ASP A 44 -11.42 -5.44 12.45
C ASP A 44 -11.40 -6.97 12.19
N GLU A 45 -11.44 -7.40 10.93
CA GLU A 45 -11.31 -8.80 10.56
C GLU A 45 -9.95 -9.37 11.02
N ASP A 46 -9.98 -10.61 11.48
CA ASP A 46 -8.80 -11.34 11.95
C ASP A 46 -8.71 -12.76 11.37
N GLN A 47 -9.62 -13.08 10.43
CA GLN A 47 -9.69 -14.38 9.79
C GLN A 47 -8.74 -14.42 8.60
N VAL A 48 -7.84 -15.40 8.62
CA VAL A 48 -6.98 -15.76 7.49
C VAL A 48 -7.64 -16.93 6.76
N SER A 49 -7.56 -16.94 5.44
CA SER A 49 -8.11 -18.01 4.62
C SER A 49 -7.56 -19.39 5.02
N ASP A 50 -8.46 -20.36 5.14
CA ASP A 50 -8.18 -21.75 5.49
C ASP A 50 -8.32 -22.71 4.29
N ASP A 51 -8.38 -22.16 3.06
CA ASP A 51 -8.46 -22.97 1.84
C ASP A 51 -7.12 -23.65 1.53
N GLU A 52 -6.92 -24.81 2.17
CA GLU A 52 -5.76 -25.66 1.97
C GLU A 52 -5.64 -26.18 0.52
N SER A 53 -6.70 -26.15 -0.29
CA SER A 53 -6.64 -26.62 -1.68
C SER A 53 -5.87 -25.67 -2.60
N LEU A 54 -5.78 -24.39 -2.22
CA LEU A 54 -5.03 -23.36 -2.92
C LEU A 54 -3.70 -23.01 -2.23
N ARG A 55 -3.33 -23.77 -1.20
CA ARG A 55 -2.06 -23.56 -0.50
C ARG A 55 -0.88 -23.93 -1.39
N ALA A 56 -0.15 -22.90 -1.81
CA ALA A 56 1.02 -23.05 -2.67
C ALA A 56 2.30 -22.69 -1.90
N ILE A 57 3.19 -23.68 -1.72
CA ILE A 57 4.51 -23.48 -1.12
C ILE A 57 5.56 -23.69 -2.22
N ASP A 58 6.46 -22.71 -2.37
CA ASP A 58 7.57 -22.74 -3.34
C ASP A 58 7.13 -23.05 -4.78
N GLN A 59 5.95 -22.56 -5.17
CA GLN A 59 5.40 -22.72 -6.51
C GLN A 59 5.58 -21.46 -7.35
N ILE A 60 5.79 -21.65 -8.65
CA ILE A 60 5.81 -20.57 -9.64
C ILE A 60 4.63 -20.77 -10.59
N PHE A 61 3.73 -19.78 -10.62
CA PHE A 61 2.60 -19.77 -11.55
C PHE A 61 2.92 -18.88 -12.75
N VAL A 62 2.77 -19.45 -13.94
CA VAL A 62 2.92 -18.69 -15.19
C VAL A 62 1.56 -18.13 -15.59
N GLY A 63 1.45 -16.81 -15.65
CA GLY A 63 0.20 -16.12 -16.00
C GLY A 63 0.30 -14.62 -15.75
N SER A 64 -0.83 -13.92 -15.95
CA SER A 64 -0.93 -12.50 -15.63
C SER A 64 -1.07 -12.30 -14.13
N ALA A 65 -0.24 -11.41 -13.55
CA ALA A 65 -0.36 -11.00 -12.16
C ALA A 65 -1.66 -10.22 -11.86
N ALA A 66 -2.41 -9.79 -12.88
CA ALA A 66 -3.75 -9.22 -12.70
C ALA A 66 -4.82 -10.29 -12.44
N LYS A 67 -4.48 -11.58 -12.51
CA LYS A 67 -5.39 -12.70 -12.26
C LYS A 67 -4.65 -13.88 -11.62
N MET A 68 -4.66 -13.94 -10.30
CA MET A 68 -4.01 -14.94 -9.45
C MET A 68 -5.04 -15.92 -8.87
N SER A 69 -5.82 -16.58 -9.72
CA SER A 69 -6.86 -17.54 -9.28
C SER A 69 -6.32 -18.76 -8.52
N GLN A 70 -5.01 -18.98 -8.56
CA GLN A 70 -4.30 -20.02 -7.83
C GLN A 70 -4.00 -19.61 -6.37
N VAL A 71 -4.29 -18.37 -5.98
CA VAL A 71 -4.06 -17.82 -4.64
C VAL A 71 -5.41 -17.44 -4.04
N ALA A 72 -5.72 -18.01 -2.88
CA ALA A 72 -6.95 -17.74 -2.16
C ALA A 72 -7.02 -16.26 -1.71
N ASP A 73 -8.23 -15.71 -1.67
CA ASP A 73 -8.50 -14.41 -1.04
C ASP A 73 -8.02 -14.45 0.42
N GLY A 74 -7.48 -13.35 0.95
CA GLY A 74 -7.17 -13.27 2.38
C GLY A 74 -6.12 -14.25 2.91
N SER A 75 -5.19 -14.73 2.07
CA SER A 75 -4.23 -15.79 2.41
C SER A 75 -2.77 -15.35 2.45
N VAL A 76 -2.47 -14.11 2.05
CA VAL A 76 -1.11 -13.59 1.91
C VAL A 76 -0.80 -12.54 2.96
N ALA A 77 0.18 -12.83 3.82
CA ALA A 77 0.68 -11.88 4.82
C ALA A 77 1.51 -10.73 4.22
N LEU A 78 2.29 -11.02 3.17
CA LEU A 78 3.23 -10.06 2.58
C LEU A 78 3.37 -10.27 1.07
N VAL A 79 3.08 -9.22 0.31
CA VAL A 79 3.43 -9.12 -1.10
C VAL A 79 4.71 -8.29 -1.22
N VAL A 80 5.74 -8.85 -1.87
CA VAL A 80 6.94 -8.12 -2.26
C VAL A 80 7.04 -8.13 -3.77
N THR A 81 7.10 -6.95 -4.39
CA THR A 81 7.12 -6.85 -5.85
C THR A 81 7.97 -5.70 -6.36
N SER A 82 8.46 -5.84 -7.58
CA SER A 82 9.04 -4.76 -8.37
C SER A 82 8.37 -4.80 -9.75
N PRO A 83 7.37 -3.94 -10.00
CA PRO A 83 6.65 -3.98 -11.27
C PRO A 83 7.60 -3.69 -12.45
N PRO A 84 7.27 -4.17 -13.66
CA PRO A 84 8.04 -3.83 -14.85
C PRO A 84 8.08 -2.30 -15.01
N TYR A 85 9.24 -1.74 -15.33
CA TYR A 85 9.40 -0.30 -15.49
C TYR A 85 9.07 0.09 -16.93
N PHE A 86 8.15 1.04 -17.11
CA PHE A 86 7.85 1.71 -18.39
C PHE A 86 9.00 2.64 -18.78
N ALA A 87 10.15 2.07 -19.12
CA ALA A 87 11.43 2.75 -19.24
C ALA A 87 12.01 2.70 -20.67
N GLY A 88 11.31 2.12 -21.64
CA GLY A 88 11.81 1.98 -23.01
C GLY A 88 13.01 1.04 -23.12
N LYS A 89 13.27 0.19 -22.11
CA LYS A 89 14.48 -0.63 -22.04
C LYS A 89 14.31 -1.95 -22.79
N ALA A 90 15.42 -2.60 -23.11
CA ALA A 90 15.51 -3.86 -23.87
C ALA A 90 14.54 -4.98 -23.42
N TYR A 91 14.12 -4.99 -22.14
CA TYR A 91 13.06 -5.90 -21.66
C TYR A 91 11.71 -5.69 -22.37
N GLU A 92 11.33 -4.45 -22.70
CA GLU A 92 10.13 -4.15 -23.49
C GLU A 92 10.28 -4.64 -24.95
N THR A 93 11.52 -4.80 -25.43
CA THR A 93 11.83 -5.35 -26.76
C THR A 93 11.75 -6.88 -26.78
N GLU A 94 12.16 -7.55 -25.69
CA GLU A 94 11.95 -9.00 -25.49
C GLU A 94 10.48 -9.34 -25.14
N LEU A 95 9.78 -8.43 -24.45
CA LEU A 95 8.34 -8.49 -24.14
C LEU A 95 7.45 -7.97 -25.27
N GLN A 96 7.93 -7.83 -26.52
CA GLN A 96 7.10 -7.52 -27.71
C GLN A 96 6.05 -8.60 -28.06
N ALA A 97 5.53 -9.30 -27.06
CA ALA A 97 4.39 -10.20 -27.13
C ALA A 97 3.16 -9.50 -26.56
N ASP A 98 2.36 -8.85 -27.42
CA ASP A 98 0.94 -8.46 -27.27
C ASP A 98 0.41 -7.79 -25.97
N HIS A 99 1.23 -7.58 -24.93
CA HIS A 99 0.78 -7.26 -23.56
C HIS A 99 1.54 -6.08 -22.94
N VAL A 100 2.36 -5.36 -23.72
CA VAL A 100 3.03 -4.15 -23.23
C VAL A 100 2.08 -2.96 -23.38
N PRO A 101 1.81 -2.19 -22.31
CA PRO A 101 1.04 -0.95 -22.41
C PRO A 101 1.64 -0.02 -23.48
N ALA A 102 0.82 0.51 -24.38
CA ALA A 102 1.26 1.43 -25.42
C ALA A 102 1.45 2.86 -24.87
N THR A 103 0.78 3.18 -23.77
CA THR A 103 0.87 4.49 -23.11
C THR A 103 1.18 4.37 -21.62
N TYR A 104 1.68 5.47 -21.04
CA TYR A 104 1.90 5.55 -19.60
C TYR A 104 0.59 5.40 -18.79
N LEU A 105 -0.54 5.87 -19.33
CA LEU A 105 -1.84 5.72 -18.67
C LEU A 105 -2.28 4.26 -18.63
N GLU A 106 -2.10 3.53 -19.73
CA GLU A 106 -2.36 2.09 -19.77
C GLU A 106 -1.42 1.32 -18.83
N TYR A 107 -0.17 1.79 -18.68
CA TYR A 107 0.75 1.23 -17.70
C TYR A 107 0.27 1.43 -16.26
N LEU A 108 -0.17 2.65 -15.90
CA LEU A 108 -0.74 2.90 -14.57
C LEU A 108 -2.02 2.09 -14.34
N GLN A 109 -2.86 1.93 -15.35
CA GLN A 109 -4.06 1.09 -15.28
C GLN A 109 -3.70 -0.38 -15.02
N MET A 110 -2.72 -0.92 -15.74
CA MET A 110 -2.21 -2.27 -15.51
C MET A 110 -1.66 -2.43 -14.08
N LEU A 111 -0.90 -1.46 -13.56
CA LEU A 111 -0.43 -1.50 -12.18
C LEU A 111 -1.60 -1.52 -11.18
N ARG A 112 -2.62 -0.70 -11.41
CA ARG A 112 -3.82 -0.66 -10.57
C ARG A 112 -4.53 -2.01 -10.55
N GLU A 113 -4.67 -2.68 -11.68
CA GLU A 113 -5.28 -4.01 -11.78
C GLU A 113 -4.48 -5.07 -11.01
N VAL A 114 -3.16 -5.10 -11.20
CA VAL A 114 -2.27 -6.01 -10.47
C VAL A 114 -2.31 -5.75 -8.96
N PHE A 115 -2.25 -4.48 -8.54
CA PHE A 115 -2.30 -4.14 -7.12
C PHE A 115 -3.67 -4.46 -6.51
N ALA A 116 -4.78 -4.28 -7.23
CA ALA A 116 -6.10 -4.70 -6.76
C ALA A 116 -6.16 -6.21 -6.53
N GLU A 117 -5.55 -6.99 -7.44
CA GLU A 117 -5.45 -8.44 -7.28
C GLU A 117 -4.56 -8.83 -6.09
N CYS A 118 -3.44 -8.13 -5.87
CA CYS A 118 -2.64 -8.31 -4.66
C CYS A 118 -3.47 -8.03 -3.39
N VAL A 119 -4.26 -6.95 -3.38
CA VAL A 119 -5.12 -6.59 -2.24
C VAL A 119 -6.15 -7.67 -1.94
N ARG A 120 -6.78 -8.27 -2.96
CA ARG A 120 -7.69 -9.42 -2.77
C ARG A 120 -7.00 -10.56 -2.01
N THR A 121 -5.75 -10.87 -2.35
CA THR A 121 -5.01 -11.97 -1.73
C THR A 121 -4.54 -11.66 -0.31
N LEU A 122 -4.48 -10.39 0.12
CA LEU A 122 -3.94 -10.03 1.42
C LEU A 122 -4.86 -10.45 2.56
N GLU A 123 -4.29 -11.10 3.56
CA GLU A 123 -4.95 -11.30 4.85
C GLU A 123 -5.15 -9.98 5.60
N PRO A 124 -6.07 -9.91 6.59
CA PRO A 124 -6.21 -8.74 7.44
C PRO A 124 -4.88 -8.33 8.10
N GLY A 125 -4.49 -7.07 7.93
CA GLY A 125 -3.21 -6.54 8.42
C GLY A 125 -1.99 -6.87 7.56
N GLY A 126 -2.18 -7.60 6.45
CA GLY A 126 -1.16 -7.90 5.45
C GLY A 126 -0.58 -6.65 4.79
N ARG A 127 0.57 -6.80 4.13
CA ARG A 127 1.34 -5.66 3.60
C ARG A 127 1.79 -5.85 2.17
N ILE A 128 1.90 -4.74 1.44
CA ILE A 128 2.55 -4.68 0.13
C ILE A 128 3.82 -3.84 0.25
N ALA A 129 4.94 -4.40 -0.18
CA ALA A 129 6.21 -3.69 -0.37
C ALA A 129 6.53 -3.62 -1.86
N VAL A 130 6.47 -2.41 -2.43
CA VAL A 130 6.73 -2.16 -3.85
C VAL A 130 8.10 -1.50 -4.02
N ASN A 131 9.02 -2.19 -4.67
CA ASN A 131 10.33 -1.66 -5.02
C ASN A 131 10.27 -0.99 -6.40
N VAL A 132 10.51 0.32 -6.43
CA VAL A 132 10.36 1.15 -7.62
C VAL A 132 11.52 2.13 -7.80
N ALA A 133 11.82 2.45 -9.05
CA ALA A 133 12.70 3.57 -9.40
C ALA A 133 11.91 4.61 -10.21
N ASN A 134 12.13 5.89 -9.89
CA ASN A 134 11.51 6.98 -10.63
C ASN A 134 12.01 7.05 -12.08
N LEU A 135 11.12 7.44 -12.99
CA LEU A 135 11.31 7.36 -14.43
C LEU A 135 11.68 8.73 -15.00
N GLY A 136 12.54 8.73 -16.02
CA GLY A 136 12.94 9.97 -16.69
C GLY A 136 13.69 10.95 -15.77
N ARG A 137 14.50 11.81 -16.37
CA ARG A 137 15.15 12.91 -15.65
C ARG A 137 14.90 14.27 -16.28
N ARG A 138 14.33 14.29 -17.50
CA ARG A 138 14.02 15.47 -18.32
C ARG A 138 12.88 15.15 -19.31
N PRO A 139 11.60 15.26 -18.91
CA PRO A 139 11.12 15.61 -17.58
C PRO A 139 11.29 14.46 -16.57
N TYR A 140 11.33 14.80 -15.29
CA TYR A 140 11.27 13.83 -14.19
C TYR A 140 9.83 13.29 -14.05
N ARG A 141 9.69 11.98 -13.82
CA ARG A 141 8.42 11.31 -13.55
C ARG A 141 8.52 10.50 -12.26
N SER A 142 7.70 10.87 -11.28
CA SER A 142 7.70 10.26 -9.97
C SER A 142 6.81 9.01 -9.95
N LEU A 143 7.33 7.89 -10.45
CA LEU A 143 6.59 6.63 -10.42
C LEU A 143 6.26 6.20 -8.98
N SER A 144 7.10 6.50 -7.99
CA SER A 144 6.77 6.26 -6.58
C SER A 144 5.54 7.04 -6.12
N GLY A 145 5.33 8.25 -6.65
CA GLY A 145 4.16 9.07 -6.37
C GLY A 145 2.90 8.50 -7.01
N ASP A 146 2.99 8.07 -8.26
CA ASP A 146 1.86 7.46 -8.97
C ASP A 146 1.44 6.14 -8.32
N ILE A 147 2.39 5.30 -7.91
CA ILE A 147 2.11 4.06 -7.15
C ILE A 147 1.49 4.37 -5.79
N THR A 148 1.96 5.41 -5.10
CA THR A 148 1.37 5.83 -3.83
C THR A 148 -0.08 6.26 -4.00
N ALA A 149 -0.39 7.04 -5.04
CA ALA A 149 -1.76 7.42 -5.35
C ALA A 149 -2.65 6.20 -5.62
N ILE A 150 -2.18 5.23 -6.41
CA ILE A 150 -2.93 4.00 -6.68
C ILE A 150 -3.21 3.22 -5.38
N LEU A 151 -2.18 2.95 -4.57
CA LEU A 151 -2.34 2.12 -3.37
C LEU A 151 -3.17 2.82 -2.29
N GLN A 152 -2.90 4.10 -2.05
CA GLN A 152 -3.54 4.85 -0.97
C GLN A 152 -4.91 5.41 -1.36
N ASP A 153 -4.98 6.08 -2.51
CA ASP A 153 -6.16 6.87 -2.87
C ASP A 153 -7.17 6.03 -3.65
N ASP A 154 -6.72 5.15 -4.55
CA ASP A 154 -7.64 4.30 -5.34
C ASP A 154 -8.01 3.01 -4.60
N LEU A 155 -7.02 2.33 -3.99
CA LEU A 155 -7.20 1.03 -3.34
C LEU A 155 -7.37 1.13 -1.81
N ARG A 156 -7.32 2.35 -1.24
CA ARG A 156 -7.61 2.63 0.17
C ARG A 156 -6.71 1.94 1.19
N LEU A 157 -5.48 1.58 0.81
CA LEU A 157 -4.48 1.08 1.73
C LEU A 157 -3.90 2.20 2.60
N LEU A 158 -3.43 1.82 3.78
CA LEU A 158 -2.70 2.72 4.67
C LEU A 158 -1.22 2.79 4.25
N LEU A 159 -0.77 3.95 3.77
CA LEU A 159 0.65 4.19 3.53
C LEU A 159 1.41 4.24 4.85
N ARG A 160 2.38 3.33 5.03
CA ARG A 160 3.18 3.23 6.26
C ARG A 160 4.46 4.07 6.21
N GLY A 161 4.97 4.35 5.03
CA GLY A 161 6.18 5.13 4.81
C GLY A 161 6.90 4.71 3.54
N GLU A 162 7.93 5.48 3.18
CA GLU A 162 8.80 5.20 2.06
C GLU A 162 10.20 4.80 2.56
N VAL A 163 10.78 3.77 1.95
CA VAL A 163 12.15 3.33 2.24
C VAL A 163 13.05 3.71 1.06
N VAL A 164 14.05 4.55 1.30
CA VAL A 164 15.00 4.96 0.26
C VAL A 164 16.14 3.94 0.19
N TRP A 165 16.13 3.11 -0.85
CA TRP A 165 17.24 2.20 -1.13
C TRP A 165 18.40 2.93 -1.81
N VAL A 166 19.43 3.28 -1.02
CA VAL A 166 20.68 3.83 -1.54
C VAL A 166 21.56 2.70 -2.07
N LYS A 167 21.57 2.53 -3.40
CA LYS A 167 22.48 1.59 -4.06
C LYS A 167 23.92 2.13 -3.98
N GLN A 168 24.83 1.35 -3.41
CA GLN A 168 26.25 1.67 -3.41
C GLN A 168 26.78 1.71 -4.85
N ARG A 169 27.73 2.62 -5.10
CA ARG A 169 28.38 2.80 -6.40
C ARG A 169 29.55 1.85 -6.57
#